data_AF-H2ZU95-F1
#
_entry.id   AF-H2ZU95-F1
#
_cell.length_a   1.000
_cell.length_b   1.000
_cell.length_c   1.000
_cell.angle_alpha   90.00
_cell.angle_beta   90.00
_cell.angle_gamma   90.00
#
_symmetry.space_group_name_H-M   'P 1'
#
loop_
_entity.id
_entity.type
_entity.pdbx_description
1 polymer ?
#
loop_
_entity_poly.entity_id
_entity_poly.type
_entity_poly.pdbx_seq_one_letter_code
_entity_poly.pdbx_strand_id
1 'polypeptide(L)'
;TALPICGCLLLALLLGAALAIPPHDQVAKVARYVAHSCDWGSLATISVQEVVRGWPFANVFSVSDGPLEQGTGVPYFYLSPLEISVHDLKVSCVFFFF
;
A
#
# COMPACT_ATOMS: atom_id res chain seq x y z
N THR A 1 -36.64 24.89 13.49
CA THR A 1 -35.60 24.03 14.12
C THR A 1 -35.06 22.95 13.18
N ALA A 2 -35.12 23.09 11.84
CA ALA A 2 -34.75 22.04 10.87
C ALA A 2 -33.34 22.17 10.23
N LEU A 3 -32.58 23.21 10.58
CA LEU A 3 -31.26 23.50 9.99
C LEU A 3 -30.11 22.56 10.39
N PRO A 4 -30.01 21.99 11.62
CA PRO A 4 -28.80 21.24 11.98
C PRO A 4 -28.74 19.86 11.32
N ILE A 5 -29.89 19.26 11.01
CA ILE A 5 -29.99 17.90 10.47
C ILE A 5 -29.56 17.86 8.99
N CYS A 6 -29.91 18.90 8.22
CA CYS A 6 -29.51 19.03 6.81
C CYS A 6 -27.99 19.25 6.65
N GLY A 7 -27.39 20.05 7.55
CA GLY A 7 -25.95 20.28 7.56
C GLY A 7 -25.14 19.03 7.92
N CYS A 8 -25.60 18.26 8.90
CA CYS A 8 -24.97 16.98 9.25
C CYS A 8 -25.11 15.93 8.14
N LEU A 9 -26.24 15.89 7.42
CA LEU A 9 -26.44 14.95 6.32
C LEU A 9 -25.56 15.28 5.11
N LEU A 10 -25.38 16.56 4.78
CA LEU A 10 -24.46 17.01 3.74
C LEU A 10 -23.00 16.71 4.11
N LEU A 11 -22.61 16.94 5.37
CA LEU A 11 -21.26 16.65 5.84
C LEU A 11 -20.96 15.14 5.82
N ALA A 12 -21.94 14.31 6.16
CA ALA A 12 -21.84 12.85 6.07
C ALA A 12 -21.75 12.36 4.61
N LEU A 13 -22.50 12.96 3.69
CA LEU A 13 -22.40 12.66 2.25
C LEU A 13 -21.04 13.07 1.67
N LEU A 14 -20.53 14.24 2.08
CA LEU A 14 -19.22 14.75 1.65
C LEU A 14 -18.06 13.90 2.19
N LEU A 15 -18.16 13.43 3.44
CA LEU A 15 -17.19 12.46 3.98
C LEU A 15 -17.27 11.11 3.26
N GLY A 16 -18.48 10.63 2.92
CA GLY A 16 -18.68 9.36 2.23
C GLY A 16 -18.12 9.36 0.80
N ALA A 17 -18.14 10.50 0.11
CA ALA A 17 -17.60 10.63 -1.24
C ALA A 17 -16.06 10.57 -1.29
N ALA A 18 -15.36 11.00 -0.23
CA ALA A 18 -13.89 10.96 -0.15
C ALA A 18 -13.32 9.53 0.04
N LEU A 19 -14.16 8.56 0.40
CA LEU A 19 -13.77 7.15 0.60
C LEU A 19 -14.40 6.22 -0.46
N ALA A 20 -14.86 6.75 -1.58
CA ALA A 20 -15.53 5.95 -2.60
C ALA A 20 -14.54 5.01 -3.30
N ILE A 21 -14.51 3.76 -2.84
CA ILE A 21 -13.80 2.66 -3.50
C ILE A 21 -14.24 2.63 -4.98
N PRO A 22 -13.31 2.61 -5.96
CA PRO A 22 -13.67 2.55 -7.36
C PRO A 22 -14.52 1.32 -7.68
N PRO A 23 -15.38 1.39 -8.71
CA PRO A 23 -16.14 0.23 -9.18
C PRO A 23 -15.23 -0.99 -9.44
N HIS A 24 -15.64 -2.17 -9.00
CA HIS A 24 -14.82 -3.40 -8.99
C HIS A 24 -14.44 -3.89 -10.40
N ASP A 25 -15.22 -3.52 -11.41
CA ASP A 25 -14.93 -3.75 -12.83
C ASP A 25 -13.72 -2.94 -13.31
N GLN A 26 -13.39 -1.84 -12.64
CA GLN A 26 -12.26 -0.97 -12.96
C GLN A 26 -10.99 -1.41 -12.20
N VAL A 27 -10.55 -2.65 -12.46
CA VAL A 27 -9.45 -3.33 -11.75
C VAL A 27 -8.20 -2.45 -11.60
N ALA A 28 -7.80 -1.73 -12.65
CA ALA A 28 -6.64 -0.83 -12.60
C ALA A 28 -6.84 0.34 -11.61
N LYS A 29 -8.04 0.93 -11.55
CA LYS A 29 -8.33 2.02 -10.61
C LYS A 29 -8.42 1.50 -9.18
N VAL A 30 -8.99 0.31 -8.98
CA VAL A 30 -9.02 -0.35 -7.68
C VAL A 30 -7.60 -0.63 -7.19
N ALA A 31 -6.73 -1.20 -8.03
CA ALA A 31 -5.33 -1.46 -7.66
C ALA A 31 -4.59 -0.18 -7.27
N ARG A 32 -4.80 0.92 -8.00
CA ARG A 32 -4.21 2.23 -7.71
C ARG A 32 -4.76 2.84 -6.42
N TYR A 33 -6.06 2.70 -6.19
CA TYR A 33 -6.70 3.12 -4.95
C TYR A 33 -6.15 2.37 -3.74
N VAL A 34 -5.98 1.05 -3.84
CA VAL A 34 -5.38 0.23 -2.78
C VAL A 34 -3.92 0.64 -2.53
N ALA A 35 -3.11 0.77 -3.59
CA ALA A 35 -1.72 1.18 -3.46
C ALA A 35 -1.54 2.56 -2.79
N HIS A 36 -2.47 3.50 -3.04
CA HIS A 36 -2.44 4.82 -2.42
C HIS A 36 -3.01 4.85 -0.99
N SER A 37 -4.00 3.99 -0.70
CA SER A 37 -4.68 3.98 0.61
C SER A 37 -3.94 3.17 1.67
N CYS A 38 -2.99 2.32 1.27
CA CYS A 38 -2.24 1.45 2.17
C CYS A 38 -0.90 2.08 2.56
N ASP A 39 -0.69 2.32 3.86
CA ASP A 39 0.58 2.81 4.41
C ASP A 39 1.60 1.68 4.69
N TRP A 40 1.16 0.42 4.58
CA TRP A 40 1.97 -0.76 4.82
C TRP A 40 1.56 -1.91 3.90
N GLY A 41 2.45 -2.87 3.69
CA GLY A 41 2.16 -4.11 2.98
C GLY A 41 3.20 -5.19 3.25
N SER A 42 2.97 -6.38 2.70
CA SER A 42 3.90 -7.50 2.82
C SER A 42 4.78 -7.60 1.58
N LEU A 43 6.09 -7.59 1.78
CA LEU A 43 7.08 -7.80 0.74
C LEU A 43 7.65 -9.21 0.89
N ALA A 44 7.50 -10.02 -0.16
CA ALA A 44 8.11 -11.34 -0.24
C ALA A 44 9.36 -11.30 -1.12
N THR A 45 10.48 -11.78 -0.59
CA THR A 45 11.79 -11.94 -1.25
C THR A 45 12.20 -13.41 -1.29
N ILE A 46 13.19 -13.73 -2.13
CA ILE A 46 13.84 -15.04 -2.10
C ILE A 46 15.04 -14.96 -1.17
N SER A 47 15.04 -15.77 -0.10
CA SER A 47 16.07 -15.64 0.91
C SER A 47 17.44 -16.11 0.43
N VAL A 48 18.49 -15.35 0.74
CA VAL A 48 19.89 -15.74 0.50
C VAL A 48 20.61 -16.24 1.76
N GLN A 49 19.94 -16.16 2.91
CA GLN A 49 20.47 -16.64 4.18
C GLN A 49 20.75 -18.14 4.14
N GLU A 50 21.87 -18.57 4.75
CA GLU A 50 22.35 -19.96 4.62
C GLU A 50 21.33 -21.02 5.06
N VAL A 51 20.56 -20.74 6.12
CA VAL A 51 19.63 -21.71 6.70
C VAL A 51 18.37 -21.90 5.85
N VAL A 52 17.93 -20.86 5.13
CA VAL A 52 16.65 -20.83 4.39
C VAL A 52 16.83 -20.40 2.93
N ARG A 53 18.03 -20.62 2.37
CA ARG A 53 18.38 -20.17 1.03
C ARG A 53 17.40 -20.72 -0.01
N GLY A 54 16.86 -19.83 -0.84
CA GLY A 54 15.92 -20.16 -1.91
C GLY A 54 14.45 -20.25 -1.48
N TRP A 55 14.15 -20.13 -0.19
CA TRP A 55 12.77 -20.13 0.31
C TRP A 55 12.17 -18.72 0.21
N PRO A 56 10.85 -18.61 0.00
CA PRO A 56 10.17 -17.31 0.08
C PRO A 56 10.20 -16.83 1.52
N PHE A 57 10.67 -15.60 1.72
CA PHE A 57 10.65 -14.90 3.00
C PHE A 57 9.81 -13.66 2.86
N ALA A 58 8.84 -13.46 3.76
CA ALA A 58 7.95 -12.31 3.73
C ALA A 58 8.09 -11.48 5.00
N ASN A 59 8.19 -10.17 4.84
CA ASN A 59 8.19 -9.22 5.95
C ASN A 59 7.24 -8.05 5.67
N VAL A 60 6.88 -7.30 6.70
CA VAL A 60 5.96 -6.16 6.62
C VAL A 60 6.77 -4.87 6.53
N PHE A 61 6.43 -4.03 5.56
CA PHE A 61 7.09 -2.74 5.34
C PHE A 61 6.07 -1.62 5.24
N SER A 62 6.48 -0.44 5.70
CA SER A 62 5.78 0.80 5.35
C SER A 62 6.00 1.11 3.87
N VAL A 63 4.94 1.55 3.20
CA VAL A 63 4.94 1.90 1.79
C VAL A 63 4.25 3.25 1.61
N SER A 64 4.67 4.00 0.59
CA SER A 64 3.98 5.22 0.17
C SER A 64 4.12 5.38 -1.33
N ASP A 65 3.03 5.74 -2.03
CA ASP A 65 3.07 6.00 -3.48
C ASP A 65 3.12 7.50 -3.85
N GLY A 66 3.09 8.38 -2.84
CA GLY A 66 3.06 9.84 -2.99
C GLY A 66 2.33 10.56 -1.84
N PRO A 67 2.34 11.91 -1.85
CA PRO A 67 1.55 12.74 -0.92
C PRO A 67 0.04 12.56 -1.15
N LEU A 68 -0.77 13.01 -0.18
CA LEU A 68 -2.23 13.01 -0.27
C LEU A 68 -2.70 13.66 -1.57
N GLU A 69 -3.60 12.99 -2.30
CA GLU A 69 -4.14 13.39 -3.62
C GLU A 69 -3.12 13.41 -4.78
N GLN A 70 -1.87 12.97 -4.56
CA GLN A 70 -0.80 12.98 -5.55
C GLN A 70 -0.17 11.59 -5.73
N GLY A 71 -0.99 10.55 -5.64
CA GLY A 71 -0.52 9.17 -5.72
C GLY A 71 -0.06 8.73 -7.11
N THR A 72 1.20 8.34 -7.23
CA THR A 72 1.83 7.97 -8.51
C THR A 72 1.65 6.50 -8.90
N GLY A 73 1.16 5.67 -7.97
CA GLY A 73 1.04 4.21 -8.06
C GLY A 73 2.35 3.45 -7.99
N VAL A 74 3.46 4.14 -7.71
CA VAL A 74 4.78 3.53 -7.58
C VAL A 74 5.08 3.41 -6.08
N PRO A 75 5.14 2.19 -5.52
CA PRO A 75 5.41 2.00 -4.10
C PRO A 75 6.86 2.34 -3.78
N TYR A 76 7.07 3.31 -2.89
CA TYR A 76 8.36 3.63 -2.31
C TYR A 76 8.51 2.98 -0.93
N PHE A 77 9.69 2.44 -0.67
CA PHE A 77 10.06 1.84 0.59
C PHE A 77 11.28 2.54 1.18
N TYR A 78 11.27 2.74 2.49
CA TYR A 78 12.44 3.23 3.22
C TYR A 78 13.05 2.09 4.03
N LEU A 79 14.18 1.55 3.56
CA LEU A 79 14.74 0.32 4.08
C LEU A 79 16.13 0.54 4.68
N SER A 80 16.37 -0.07 5.85
CA SER A 80 17.71 -0.11 6.46
C SER A 80 18.56 -1.19 5.80
N PRO A 81 19.87 -0.94 5.57
CA PRO A 81 20.78 -1.99 5.11
C PRO A 81 20.90 -3.19 6.06
N LEU A 82 20.47 -3.05 7.33
CA LEU A 82 20.47 -4.11 8.33
C LEU A 82 19.29 -5.09 8.19
N GLU A 83 18.26 -4.72 7.43
CA GLU A 83 17.08 -5.55 7.24
C GLU A 83 17.40 -6.80 6.41
N ILE A 84 16.93 -7.96 6.86
CA ILE A 84 17.20 -9.26 6.21
C ILE A 84 16.73 -9.24 4.75
N SER A 85 15.54 -8.70 4.50
CA SER A 85 14.95 -8.60 3.17
C SER A 85 15.80 -7.74 2.21
N VAL A 86 16.56 -6.76 2.70
CA VAL A 86 17.48 -5.96 1.86
C VAL A 86 18.70 -6.75 1.43
N HIS A 87 19.16 -7.71 2.23
CA HIS A 87 20.25 -8.59 1.84
C HIS A 87 19.82 -9.49 0.68
N ASP A 88 18.58 -9.98 0.72
CA ASP A 88 17.98 -10.76 -0.35
C ASP A 88 17.85 -9.91 -1.63
N LEU A 89 17.33 -8.68 -1.53
CA LEU A 89 17.13 -7.77 -2.66
C LEU A 89 18.43 -7.39 -3.37
N LYS A 90 19.55 -7.29 -2.64
CA LYS A 90 20.88 -6.98 -3.23
C LYS A 90 21.37 -8.07 -4.17
N VAL A 91 20.94 -9.32 -3.95
CA VAL A 91 21.34 -10.48 -4.76
C VAL A 91 20.28 -10.80 -5.82
N SER A 92 19.00 -10.71 -5.44
CA SER A 92 17.86 -11.01 -6.31
C SER A 92 16.84 -9.88 -6.26
N CYS A 93 16.71 -9.13 -7.36
CA CYS A 93 15.71 -8.09 -7.52
C CYS A 93 14.37 -8.69 -8.00
N VAL A 94 13.88 -9.72 -7.32
CA VAL A 94 12.54 -10.28 -7.54
C VAL A 94 11.80 -10.20 -6.22
N PHE A 95 10.70 -9.46 -6.19
CA PHE A 95 9.86 -9.34 -5.02
C PHE A 95 8.38 -9.35 -5.41
N PHE A 96 7.55 -9.82 -4.50
CA PHE A 96 6.09 -9.71 -4.57
C PHE A 96 5.60 -8.80 -3.47
N PHE A 97 4.67 -7.91 -3.79
CA PHE A 97 4.05 -6.97 -2.85
C PHE A 97 2.55 -7.26 -2.77
N PHE A 98 2.04 -7.46 -1.55
CA PHE A 98 0.62 -7.67 -1.22
C PHE A 98 0.14 -6.65 -0.20
#